data_AF-A0A920U4B1-F1
#
_entry.id   AF-A0A920U4B1-F1
#
_cell.length_a   1.000
_cell.length_b   1.000
_cell.length_c   1.000
_cell.angle_alpha   90.00
_cell.angle_beta   90.00
_cell.angle_gamma   90.00
#
_symmetry.space_group_name_H-M   'P 1'
#
loop_
_entity.id
_entity.type
_entity.pdbx_description
1 polymer ?
#
loop_
_entity_poly.entity_id
_entity_poly.type
_entity_poly.pdbx_seq_one_letter_code
_entity_poly.pdbx_strand_id
1 'polypeptide(L)' 'MSIDVGTGIARILKAEAVDWVSTFPVCKVNNALGRREYPW' A
#
# COMPACT_ATOMS: atom_id res chain seq x y z
N MET A 1 9.43 -5.36 -16.75
CA MET A 1 9.08 -6.13 -15.55
C MET A 1 7.82 -5.54 -14.97
N SER A 2 6.70 -6.27 -14.99
CA SER A 2 5.46 -5.78 -14.38
C SER A 2 5.58 -5.85 -12.85
N ILE A 3 5.00 -4.87 -12.16
CA ILE A 3 4.91 -4.85 -10.70
C ILE A 3 3.46 -5.04 -10.29
N ASP A 4 3.24 -5.71 -9.16
CA ASP A 4 1.92 -5.77 -8.52
C ASP A 4 1.45 -4.34 -8.19
N VAL A 5 0.15 -4.10 -8.41
CA VAL A 5 -0.47 -2.77 -8.23
C VAL A 5 -0.33 -2.31 -6.77
N GLY A 6 -0.51 -3.19 -5.80
CA GLY A 6 -0.37 -2.84 -4.38
C GLY A 6 1.05 -2.40 -4.02
N THR A 7 2.05 -3.03 -4.64
CA THR A 7 3.47 -2.71 -4.50
C THR A 7 3.81 -1.36 -5.11
N GLY A 8 3.20 -1.01 -6.24
CA GLY A 8 3.32 0.32 -6.85
C GLY A 8 2.74 1.40 -5.95
N ILE A 9 1.50 1.21 -5.49
CA ILE A 9 0.81 2.15 -4.59
C ILE A 9 1.60 2.37 -3.31
N ALA A 10 2.03 1.30 -2.63
CA ALA A 10 2.78 1.40 -1.38
C ALA A 10 4.15 2.10 -1.55
N ARG A 11 4.78 2.02 -2.74
CA ARG A 11 6.01 2.78 -3.02
C ARG A 11 5.75 4.28 -3.13
N ILE A 12 4.66 4.66 -3.80
CA ILE A 12 4.27 6.06 -3.95
C ILE A 12 3.92 6.65 -2.58
N LEU A 13 3.08 5.98 -1.80
CA LEU A 13 2.68 6.46 -0.47
C LEU A 13 3.88 6.69 0.46
N LYS A 14 4.87 5.79 0.42
CA LYS A 14 6.12 5.94 1.17
C LYS A 14 6.98 7.10 0.67
N ALA A 15 7.04 7.34 -0.64
CA ALA A 15 7.78 8.46 -1.22
C ALA A 15 7.15 9.82 -0.89
N GLU A 16 5.82 9.86 -0.80
CA GLU A 16 5.03 11.04 -0.41
C GLU A 16 4.95 11.26 1.10
N ALA A 17 5.66 10.45 1.91
CA ALA A 17 5.65 10.50 3.37
C ALA A 17 4.23 10.46 3.98
N VAL A 18 3.35 9.63 3.41
CA VAL A 18 2.00 9.43 3.95
C VAL A 18 2.07 8.59 5.22
N ASP A 19 1.66 9.14 6.36
CA ASP A 19 1.75 8.49 7.67
C ASP A 19 0.67 7.44 7.93
N TRP A 20 -0.51 7.56 7.31
CA TRP A 20 -1.61 6.61 7.48
C TRP A 20 -2.51 6.55 6.24
N VAL A 21 -3.15 5.41 6.02
CA VAL A 21 -4.12 5.21 4.93
C VAL A 21 -5.26 4.34 5.41
N SER A 22 -6.50 4.79 5.19
CA SER A 22 -7.69 3.97 5.37
C SER A 22 -7.96 3.18 4.09
N THR A 23 -7.98 1.86 4.19
CA THR A 23 -8.30 0.98 3.07
C THR A 23 -9.50 0.11 3.37
N PHE A 24 -10.49 0.14 2.47
CA PHE A 24 -11.60 -0.79 2.53
C PHE A 24 -11.16 -2.16 2.00
N PRO A 25 -11.50 -3.27 2.69
CA PRO A 25 -10.97 -4.61 2.42
C PRO A 25 -11.49 -5.26 1.12
N VAL A 26 -11.92 -4.46 0.15
CA VAL A 26 -12.52 -4.90 -1.12
C VAL A 26 -11.49 -5.00 -2.25
N CYS A 27 -10.37 -4.28 -2.13
CA CYS A 27 -9.30 -4.26 -3.13
C CYS A 27 -8.05 -4.89 -2.49
N LYS A 28 -7.51 -5.97 -3.08
CA LYS A 28 -6.33 -6.77 -2.62
C LYS A 28 -5.07 -5.96 -2.24
N VAL A 29 -5.10 -4.64 -2.44
CA VAL A 29 -4.17 -3.61 -1.96
C VAL A 29 -3.92 -3.69 -0.44
N ASN A 30 -4.93 -4.08 0.36
CA ASN A 30 -4.79 -4.28 1.81
C ASN A 30 -3.60 -5.18 2.18
N ASN A 31 -3.47 -6.30 1.49
CA ASN A 31 -2.43 -7.29 1.76
C ASN A 31 -1.03 -6.77 1.37
N ALA A 32 -0.94 -5.84 0.43
CA ALA A 32 0.32 -5.23 0.03
C ALA A 32 0.80 -4.18 1.04
N LEU A 33 -0.12 -3.40 1.63
CA LEU A 33 0.19 -2.41 2.66
C LEU A 33 0.59 -3.08 3.98
N GLY A 34 -0.15 -4.10 4.41
CA GLY A 34 0.21 -4.87 5.62
C GLY A 34 1.56 -5.58 5.51
N ARG A 35 1.95 -6.06 4.33
CA ARG A 35 3.29 -6.64 4.08
C ARG A 35 4.41 -5.60 4.10
N ARG A 36 4.09 -4.31 4.12
CA ARG A 36 5.04 -3.20 4.10
C ARG A 36 5.02 -2.35 5.36
N GLU A 37 4.42 -2.88 6.43
CA GLU A 37 4.39 -2.29 7.77
C GLU A 37 3.69 -0.92 7.83
N TYR A 38 2.76 -0.66 6.91
CA TYR A 38 1.92 0.53 7.02
C TYR A 38 1.00 0.39 8.25
N PRO A 39 0.91 1.42 9.11
CA PRO A 39 -0.04 1.41 10.22
C PRO A 39 -1.48 1.37 9.66
N TRP A 40 -2.27 0.46 10.23
CA TRP A 40 -3.69 0.26 9.94
C TRP A 40 -4.56 1.25 10.69
#